data_AF-A0AAX3D0U2-F1
#
_entry.id   AF-A0AAX3D0U2-F1
#
_cell.length_a   1.000
_cell.length_b   1.000
_cell.length_c   1.000
_cell.angle_alpha   90.00
_cell.angle_beta   90.00
_cell.angle_gamma   90.00
#
_symmetry.space_group_name_H-M   'P 1'
#
loop_
_entity.id
_entity.type
_entity.pdbx_description
1 polymer ?
#
loop_
_entity_poly.entity_id
_entity_poly.type
_entity_poly.pdbx_seq_one_letter_code
_entity_poly.pdbx_strand_id
1 'polypeptide(L)' 'MAITWRAAFWCLDIMDSTGADLIKGMPLITGADLLAQYRYLGLGFSLYVGCDNPANDNPTESDLGINSHLYAVTE' A
#
# COMPACT_ATOMS: atom_id res chain seq x y z
N MET A 1 2.67 5.72 9.26
CA MET A 1 2.52 5.52 7.80
C MET A 1 1.91 6.77 7.20
N ALA A 2 2.24 7.11 5.95
CA ALA A 2 1.64 8.23 5.22
C ALA A 2 1.28 7.81 3.80
N ILE A 3 0.11 8.24 3.32
CA ILE A 3 -0.39 7.95 1.97
C ILE A 3 -0.53 9.28 1.22
N THR A 4 0.06 9.37 0.03
CA THR A 4 0.07 10.61 -0.78
C THR A 4 -0.22 10.32 -2.24
N TRP A 5 -1.11 11.11 -2.86
CA TRP A 5 -1.32 11.07 -4.31
C TRP A 5 -0.16 11.77 -5.03
N ARG A 6 0.45 11.10 -6.01
CA ARG A 6 1.55 11.65 -6.81
C ARG A 6 1.17 11.71 -8.29
N ALA A 7 0.17 12.54 -8.60
CA ALA A 7 -0.35 12.85 -9.94
C ALA A 7 -0.95 11.69 -10.75
N ALA A 8 -0.47 10.46 -10.58
CA ALA A 8 -0.91 9.29 -11.33
C ALA A 8 -1.15 8.05 -10.46
N PHE A 9 -0.62 8.01 -9.24
CA PHE A 9 -0.78 6.88 -8.33
C PHE A 9 -0.62 7.31 -6.86
N TRP A 10 -1.17 6.51 -5.97
CA TRP A 10 -0.96 6.64 -4.53
C TRP A 10 0.37 6.03 -4.10
N CYS A 11 1.07 6.73 -3.22
CA CYS A 11 2.33 6.28 -2.61
C CYS A 11 2.14 6.03 -1.12
N LEU A 12 2.70 4.94 -0.62
CA LEU A 12 2.81 4.63 0.80
C LEU A 12 4.24 4.82 1.29
N ASP A 13 4.34 5.58 2.38
CA ASP A 13 5.55 5.73 3.18
C ASP A 13 5.37 5.03 4.54
N ILE A 14 6.35 4.22 4.94
CA ILE A 14 6.40 3.53 6.22
C ILE A 14 7.63 4.04 6.98
N MET A 15 7.43 4.41 8.23
CA MET A 15 8.47 4.88 9.15
C MET A 15 8.42 4.03 10.41
N ASP A 16 9.54 3.90 11.10
CA ASP A 16 9.59 3.29 12.42
C ASP A 16 8.99 4.22 13.49
N SER A 17 8.97 3.76 14.75
CA SER A 17 8.42 4.53 15.87
C SER A 17 9.22 5.80 16.21
N THR A 18 10.45 5.92 15.70
CA THR A 18 11.30 7.11 15.86
C THR A 18 11.07 8.14 14.75
N GLY A 19 10.30 7.77 13.72
CA GLY A 19 10.10 8.58 12.51
C GLY A 19 11.19 8.36 11.46
N ALA A 20 12.10 7.41 11.66
CA ALA A 20 13.08 7.06 10.65
C ALA A 20 12.41 6.27 9.51
N ASP A 21 12.83 6.56 8.29
CA ASP A 21 12.23 5.98 7.10
C ASP A 21 12.58 4.50 6.94
N LEU A 22 11.56 3.65 6.79
CA LEU A 22 11.72 2.22 6.47
C LEU A 22 11.49 1.97 4.99
N ILE A 23 10.39 2.51 4.45
CA ILE A 23 10.00 2.40 3.03
C ILE A 23 9.46 3.75 2.58
N LYS A 24 9.87 4.19 1.39
CA LYS A 24 9.40 5.46 0.78
C LYS A 24 8.93 5.28 -0.64
N GLY A 25 7.82 5.95 -0.96
CA GLY A 25 7.30 6.08 -2.31
C GLY A 25 6.77 4.77 -2.89
N MET A 26 6.37 3.81 -2.05
CA MET A 26 5.90 2.51 -2.52
C MET A 26 4.56 2.71 -3.25
N PRO A 27 4.44 2.34 -4.54
CA PRO A 27 3.19 2.51 -5.26
C PRO A 27 2.13 1.54 -4.71
N LEU A 28 0.91 2.04 -4.53
CA LEU A 28 -0.26 1.21 -4.22
C LEU A 28 -0.75 0.56 -5.52
N ILE A 29 -0.38 -0.70 -5.72
CA ILE A 29 -0.82 -1.53 -6.85
C ILE A 29 -1.66 -2.72 -6.37
N THR A 30 -2.63 -3.12 -7.17
CA THR A 30 -3.41 -4.33 -6.93
C THR A 30 -2.66 -5.59 -7.37
N GLY A 31 -3.12 -6.75 -6.90
CA GLY A 31 -2.66 -8.05 -7.40
C GLY A 31 -1.32 -8.56 -6.85
N ALA A 32 -0.70 -7.85 -5.91
CA ALA A 32 0.55 -8.27 -5.29
C ALA A 32 0.63 -7.91 -3.80
N ASP A 33 1.41 -8.69 -3.04
CA ASP A 33 1.87 -8.29 -1.71
C ASP A 33 2.89 -7.17 -1.85
N LEU A 34 2.51 -5.95 -1.46
CA LEU A 34 3.35 -4.77 -1.55
C LEU A 34 4.64 -4.90 -0.73
N LEU A 35 4.62 -5.70 0.34
CA LEU A 35 5.76 -5.93 1.22
C LEU A 35 6.64 -7.11 0.80
N ALA A 36 6.32 -7.80 -0.30
CA ALA A 36 7.09 -8.97 -0.74
C ALA A 36 8.59 -8.67 -0.96
N GLN A 37 8.91 -7.51 -1.54
CA GLN A 37 10.30 -7.07 -1.75
C GLN A 37 11.00 -6.60 -0.45
N TYR A 38 10.23 -6.34 0.60
CA TYR A 38 10.70 -5.81 1.89
C TYR A 38 10.63 -6.85 3.01
N ARG A 39 10.51 -8.15 2.68
CA ARG A 39 10.42 -9.23 3.67
C ARG A 39 11.55 -9.25 4.69
N TYR A 40 12.75 -8.77 4.30
CA TYR A 40 13.90 -8.67 5.21
C TYR A 40 13.68 -7.71 6.39
N LEU A 41 12.68 -6.82 6.33
CA LEU A 41 12.32 -5.93 7.44
C LEU A 41 11.54 -6.64 8.56
N GLY A 42 11.02 -7.86 8.32
CA GLY A 42 10.36 -8.65 9.37
C GLY A 42 9.13 -7.99 10.00
N LEU A 43 8.34 -7.23 9.23
CA LEU A 43 7.21 -6.44 9.75
C LEU A 43 6.05 -7.29 10.29
N GLY A 44 5.99 -8.58 9.98
CA GLY A 44 5.02 -9.52 10.55
C GLY A 44 3.62 -9.49 9.93
N PHE A 45 3.43 -8.79 8.80
CA PHE A 45 2.20 -8.77 8.03
C PHE A 45 2.49 -8.51 6.55
N SER A 46 1.51 -8.80 5.69
CA SER A 46 1.52 -8.42 4.27
C SER A 46 0.57 -7.25 4.03
N LEU A 47 0.83 -6.46 2.99
CA LEU A 47 -0.06 -5.38 2.55
C LEU A 47 -0.54 -5.66 1.14
N TYR A 48 -1.85 -5.48 0.93
CA TYR A 48 -2.48 -5.65 -0.37
C TYR A 48 -3.40 -4.46 -0.66
N VAL A 49 -3.59 -4.22 -1.95
CA VAL A 49 -4.66 -3.37 -2.45
C VAL A 49 -5.68 -4.26 -3.15
N GLY A 50 -6.95 -4.07 -2.80
CA GLY A 50 -8.07 -4.71 -3.46
C GLY A 50 -9.13 -3.69 -3.86
N CYS A 51 -9.83 -3.97 -4.94
CA CYS A 51 -10.95 -3.16 -5.41
C CYS A 51 -12.25 -3.95 -5.39
N ASP A 52 -13.35 -3.24 -5.23
CA ASP A 52 -14.69 -3.83 -5.22
C ASP A 52 -15.16 -4.23 -6.63
N ASN A 53 -14.41 -3.81 -7.67
CA ASN A 53 -14.69 -4.16 -9.05
C ASN A 53 -13.93 -5.44 -9.48
N PRO A 54 -14.46 -6.23 -10.43
CA PRO A 54 -13.80 -7.46 -10.89
C PRO A 54 -12.50 -7.26 -11.67
N ALA A 55 -12.28 -6.07 -12.24
CA ALA A 55 -11.07 -5.75 -13.00
C ALA A 55 -9.85 -5.63 -12.07
N ASN A 56 -10.09 -5.30 -10.79
CA ASN A 56 -9.08 -5.07 -9.77
C ASN A 56 -8.02 -4.05 -10.23
N ASP A 57 -8.47 -2.96 -10.85
CA ASP A 57 -7.60 -1.89 -11.33
C ASP A 57 -6.88 -1.17 -10.18
N ASN A 58 -5.74 -0.54 -10.46
CA ASN A 58 -5.04 0.26 -9.46
C ASN A 58 -5.91 1.45 -8.98
N PRO A 59 -5.77 1.88 -7.70
CA PRO A 59 -6.51 3.02 -7.17
C PRO A 59 -6.31 4.31 -7.96
N THR A 60 -7.39 5.03 -8.20
CA THR A 60 -7.38 6.39 -8.75
C THR A 60 -7.35 7.44 -7.64
N GLU A 61 -7.14 8.71 -8.00
CA GLU A 61 -7.10 9.83 -7.03
C GLU A 61 -8.34 9.91 -6.14
N SER A 62 -9.49 9.45 -6.62
CA SER A 62 -10.77 9.65 -5.96
C SER A 62 -11.41 8.37 -5.41
N ASP A 63 -10.82 7.19 -5.59
CA ASP A 63 -11.46 5.93 -5.20
C ASP A 63 -10.83 5.23 -3.97
N LEU A 64 -9.63 5.64 -3.54
CA LEU A 64 -8.96 5.04 -2.39
C LEU A 64 -9.74 5.32 -1.11
N GLY A 65 -10.15 4.24 -0.44
CA GLY A 65 -11.03 4.26 0.73
C GLY A 65 -12.53 4.22 0.39
N ILE A 66 -12.90 4.24 -0.90
CA ILE A 66 -14.29 4.17 -1.36
C ILE A 66 -14.55 2.86 -2.10
N ASN A 67 -13.89 2.66 -3.24
CA ASN A 67 -14.03 1.45 -4.07
C ASN A 67 -12.73 0.63 -4.15
N SER A 68 -11.62 1.18 -3.64
CA SER A 68 -10.34 0.50 -3.50
C SER A 68 -9.83 0.64 -2.07
N HIS A 69 -9.16 -0.39 -1.57
CA HIS A 69 -8.81 -0.50 -0.16
C HIS A 69 -7.38 -1.03 -0.01
N LEU A 70 -6.57 -0.30 0.76
CA LEU A 70 -5.33 -0.82 1.31
C LEU A 70 -5.66 -1.57 2.60
N TYR A 71 -5.27 -2.84 2.69
CA TYR A 71 -5.50 -3.66 3.88
C TYR A 71 -4.28 -4.50 4.25
N ALA A 72 -4.17 -4.79 5.54
CA ALA A 72 -3.17 -5.70 6.07
C ALA A 72 -3.75 -7.12 6.17
N VAL A 73 -2.91 -8.10 5.86
CA VAL A 73 -3.20 -9.52 6.10
C VAL A 73 -2.25 -10.00 7.18
N THR A 74 -2.82 -10.51 8.28
CA THR A 74 -2.12 -11.13 9.41
C THR A 74 -2.51 -12.59 9.53
N GLU A 75 -1.69 -13.39 10.23
CA GLU A 75 -2.06 -14.75 10.66
C GLU A 75 -3.20 -14.75 11.69
#